data_AF-A0A850DD98-F1
#
_entry.id   AF-A0A850DD98-F1
#
_cell.length_a   1.000
_cell.length_b   1.000
_cell.length_c   1.000
_cell.angle_alpha   90.00
_cell.angle_beta   90.00
_cell.angle_gamma   90.00
#
_symmetry.space_group_name_H-M   'P 1'
#
loop_
_entity.id
_entity.type
_entity.pdbx_description
1 polymer ?
#
loop_
_entity_poly.entity_id
_entity_poly.type
_entity_poly.pdbx_seq_one_letter_code
_entity_poly.pdbx_strand_id
1 'polypeptide(L)'
;MDAGLCNFPGCERPVAVRTGPGRPSEYCELPTHVRWRAWRERQRLEQQAAQQPDSVTVTAAAAVPAARLRADELLGQFRALAEQLGATLAGAVGELSALGDPSVAEEQVRAVQADAAWRIADADVRAATADTARRDAEEAKTRAEAAAEDAVRAAEHAQVAA
;
A
#
# COMPACT_ATOMS: atom_id res chain seq x y z
N MET A 1 -43.71 -5.52 77.41
CA MET A 1 -42.64 -4.63 76.90
C MET A 1 -41.71 -5.52 76.11
N ASP A 2 -41.76 -5.47 74.77
CA ASP A 2 -40.85 -6.26 73.95
C ASP A 2 -39.45 -5.65 74.00
N ALA A 3 -38.50 -6.39 74.58
CA ALA A 3 -37.09 -6.06 74.49
C ALA A 3 -36.65 -6.31 73.05
N GLY A 4 -36.24 -5.25 72.33
CA GLY A 4 -35.69 -5.39 70.98
C GLY A 4 -34.45 -6.29 70.98
N LEU A 5 -34.20 -6.99 69.88
CA LEU A 5 -32.98 -7.80 69.70
C LEU A 5 -31.77 -6.91 69.38
N CYS A 6 -30.58 -7.38 69.74
CA CYS A 6 -29.33 -6.68 69.48
C CYS A 6 -29.08 -6.52 67.97
N ASN A 7 -28.88 -5.29 67.50
CA ASN A 7 -28.64 -5.00 66.08
C ASN A 7 -27.21 -5.32 65.59
N PHE A 8 -26.49 -6.22 66.26
CA PHE A 8 -25.15 -6.64 65.86
C PHE A 8 -25.25 -7.88 64.95
N PRO A 9 -24.58 -7.93 63.78
CA PRO A 9 -24.68 -9.07 62.86
C PRO A 9 -24.40 -10.40 63.56
N GLY A 10 -25.33 -11.36 63.46
CA GLY A 10 -25.21 -12.68 64.08
C GLY A 10 -25.44 -12.72 65.60
N CYS A 11 -25.96 -11.66 66.22
CA CYS A 11 -26.31 -11.67 67.64
C CYS A 11 -27.83 -11.72 67.86
N GLU A 12 -28.28 -12.66 68.68
CA GLU A 12 -29.70 -12.84 69.04
C GLU A 12 -30.02 -12.45 70.49
N ARG A 13 -29.11 -11.75 71.17
CA ARG A 13 -29.31 -11.35 72.57
C ARG A 13 -30.35 -10.22 72.68
N PRO A 14 -31.22 -10.25 73.71
CA PRO A 14 -32.13 -9.13 73.96
C PRO A 14 -31.36 -7.89 74.40
N VAL A 15 -31.90 -6.72 74.07
CA VAL A 15 -31.39 -5.43 74.53
C VAL A 15 -31.98 -5.10 75.89
N ALA A 16 -31.15 -4.57 76.79
CA ALA A 16 -31.59 -4.18 78.13
C ALA A 16 -32.68 -3.09 78.06
N VAL A 17 -33.80 -3.35 78.73
CA VAL A 17 -34.89 -2.37 78.86
C VAL A 17 -34.47 -1.34 79.89
N ARG A 18 -34.17 -0.12 79.46
CA ARG A 18 -33.82 0.98 80.37
C ARG A 18 -35.08 1.73 80.80
N THR A 19 -35.41 1.68 82.09
CA THR A 19 -36.46 2.50 82.72
C THR A 19 -35.91 3.89 83.05
N GLY A 20 -36.02 4.83 82.11
CA GLY A 20 -35.61 6.23 82.30
C GLY A 20 -35.84 7.07 81.03
N PRO A 21 -35.85 8.42 81.13
CA PRO A 21 -36.02 9.28 79.96
C PRO A 21 -34.81 9.15 79.03
N GLY A 22 -35.08 8.73 77.79
CA GLY A 22 -34.06 8.58 76.76
C GLY A 22 -34.41 7.50 75.75
N ARG A 23 -33.72 7.53 74.61
CA ARG A 23 -33.88 6.51 73.57
C ARG A 23 -33.40 5.14 74.08
N PRO A 24 -34.14 4.04 73.83
CA PRO A 24 -33.66 2.69 74.11
C PRO A 24 -32.31 2.41 73.43
N SER A 25 -31.45 1.58 74.02
CA SER A 25 -30.23 1.12 73.34
C SER A 25 -30.61 0.21 72.16
N GLU A 26 -29.74 0.15 71.15
CA GLU A 26 -29.91 -0.75 69.99
C GLU A 26 -29.08 -2.04 70.12
N TYR A 27 -28.25 -2.13 71.14
CA TYR A 27 -27.28 -3.19 71.33
C TYR A 27 -27.35 -3.73 72.77
N CYS A 28 -27.05 -5.01 72.94
CA CYS A 28 -26.97 -5.65 74.25
C CYS A 28 -25.76 -5.14 75.06
N GLU A 29 -25.66 -5.52 76.33
CA GLU A 29 -24.63 -5.03 77.26
C GLU A 29 -23.21 -5.56 77.00
N LEU A 30 -22.99 -6.28 75.90
CA LEU A 30 -21.64 -6.70 75.50
C LEU A 30 -20.80 -5.49 75.05
N PRO A 31 -19.60 -5.27 75.63
CA PRO A 31 -18.75 -4.12 75.29
C PRO A 31 -18.34 -4.04 73.81
N THR A 32 -18.37 -5.18 73.10
CA THR A 32 -18.04 -5.28 71.68
C THR A 32 -19.22 -4.94 70.77
N HIS A 33 -20.46 -4.90 71.28
CA HIS A 33 -21.66 -4.70 70.47
C HIS A 33 -22.01 -3.22 70.46
N VAL A 34 -21.31 -2.49 69.59
CA VAL A 34 -21.47 -1.05 69.39
C VAL A 34 -21.62 -0.75 67.91
N ARG A 35 -22.28 0.37 67.59
CA ARG A 35 -22.66 0.75 66.21
C ARG A 35 -21.50 0.70 65.21
N TRP A 36 -20.33 1.20 65.57
CA TRP A 36 -19.18 1.22 64.66
C TRP A 36 -18.62 -0.18 64.38
N ARG A 37 -18.65 -1.10 65.36
CA ARG A 37 -18.21 -2.49 65.18
C ARG A 37 -19.21 -3.29 64.37
N ALA A 38 -20.51 -3.07 64.60
CA ALA A 38 -21.57 -3.67 63.79
C ALA A 38 -21.44 -3.26 62.32
N TRP A 39 -21.13 -1.99 62.05
CA TRP A 39 -20.87 -1.52 60.68
C TRP A 39 -19.65 -2.19 60.06
N ARG A 40 -18.51 -2.27 60.76
CA ARG A 40 -17.32 -2.97 60.24
C ARG A 40 -17.58 -4.45 59.97
N GLU A 41 -18.36 -5.12 60.82
CA GLU A 41 -18.68 -6.53 60.62
C GLU A 41 -19.62 -6.73 59.43
N ARG A 42 -20.60 -5.85 59.20
CA ARG A 42 -21.41 -5.87 57.97
C ARG A 42 -20.55 -5.65 56.74
N GLN A 43 -19.63 -4.69 56.80
CA GLN A 43 -18.69 -4.44 55.70
C GLN A 43 -17.78 -5.64 55.43
N ARG A 44 -17.34 -6.36 56.48
CA ARG A 44 -16.55 -7.59 56.36
C ARG A 44 -17.37 -8.71 55.70
N LEU A 45 -18.62 -8.89 56.11
CA LEU A 45 -19.53 -9.87 55.54
C LEU A 45 -19.88 -9.56 54.08
N GLU A 46 -20.09 -8.28 53.74
CA GLU A 46 -20.29 -7.83 52.36
C GLU A 46 -19.05 -8.09 51.49
N GLN A 47 -17.84 -7.85 52.02
CA GLN A 47 -16.60 -8.18 51.32
C GLN A 47 -16.42 -9.70 51.13
N GLN A 48 -16.79 -10.49 52.14
CA GLN A 48 -16.76 -11.96 52.05
C GLN A 48 -17.77 -12.49 51.04
N ALA A 49 -18.99 -11.93 51.01
CA ALA A 49 -20.01 -12.26 50.01
C ALA A 49 -19.57 -11.86 48.60
N ALA A 50 -18.87 -10.74 48.42
CA ALA A 50 -18.30 -10.32 47.15
C ALA A 50 -17.08 -11.16 46.72
N GLN A 51 -16.37 -11.78 47.68
CA GLN A 51 -15.20 -12.63 47.43
C GLN A 51 -15.54 -14.11 47.32
N GLN A 52 -16.73 -14.55 47.73
CA GLN A 52 -17.23 -15.90 47.47
C GLN A 52 -17.53 -16.02 45.97
N PRO A 53 -16.69 -16.74 45.20
CA PRO A 53 -16.97 -16.99 43.82
C PRO A 53 -17.88 -18.22 43.79
N ASP A 54 -19.17 -18.02 43.56
CA ASP A 54 -19.98 -19.08 43.01
C ASP A 54 -19.38 -19.44 41.62
N SER A 55 -18.54 -20.48 41.59
CA SER A 55 -17.94 -21.13 40.41
C SER A 55 -16.99 -20.31 39.51
N VAL A 56 -15.68 -20.37 39.80
CA VAL A 56 -14.59 -19.84 38.93
C VAL A 56 -13.99 -20.90 37.99
N THR A 57 -14.49 -22.14 37.96
CA THR A 57 -13.86 -23.22 37.18
C THR A 57 -14.18 -23.26 35.68
N VAL A 58 -15.05 -22.40 35.14
CA VAL A 58 -15.38 -22.40 33.69
C VAL A 58 -14.67 -21.28 32.92
N THR A 59 -14.32 -20.17 33.56
CA THR A 59 -13.82 -18.96 32.85
C THR A 59 -12.38 -19.09 32.35
N ALA A 60 -11.50 -19.84 33.04
CA ALA A 60 -10.12 -20.03 32.61
C ALA A 60 -9.99 -21.06 31.46
N ALA A 61 -10.79 -22.13 31.49
CA ALA A 61 -10.79 -23.15 30.44
C ALA A 61 -11.49 -22.68 29.15
N ALA A 62 -12.46 -21.77 29.22
CA ALA A 62 -13.10 -21.16 28.06
C ALA A 62 -12.27 -20.02 27.42
N ALA A 63 -11.39 -19.36 28.20
CA ALA A 63 -10.53 -18.29 27.70
C ALA A 63 -9.41 -18.77 26.75
N VAL A 64 -8.84 -19.96 26.96
CA VAL A 64 -7.78 -20.51 26.10
C VAL A 64 -8.29 -20.88 24.69
N PRO A 65 -9.45 -21.55 24.52
CA PRO A 65 -10.08 -21.75 23.22
C PRO A 65 -10.43 -20.44 22.52
N ALA A 66 -10.94 -19.44 23.24
CA ALA A 66 -11.25 -18.12 22.69
C ALA A 66 -10.00 -17.39 22.18
N ALA A 67 -8.88 -17.46 22.92
CA ALA A 67 -7.60 -16.90 22.51
C ALA A 67 -7.03 -17.59 21.26
N ARG A 68 -7.18 -18.93 21.15
CA ARG A 68 -6.77 -19.67 19.95
C ARG A 68 -7.60 -19.31 18.72
N LEU A 69 -8.92 -19.25 18.85
CA LEU A 69 -9.82 -18.81 17.78
C LEU A 69 -9.43 -17.41 17.27
N ARG A 70 -9.13 -16.48 18.18
CA ARG A 70 -8.67 -15.13 17.83
C ARG A 70 -7.33 -15.15 17.10
N ALA A 71 -6.38 -16.00 17.53
CA ALA A 71 -5.09 -16.14 16.87
C ALA A 71 -5.21 -16.74 15.46
N ASP A 72 -6.07 -17.74 15.28
CA ASP A 72 -6.35 -18.36 13.98
C ASP A 72 -7.02 -17.37 13.02
N GLU A 73 -7.93 -16.53 13.52
CA GLU A 73 -8.54 -15.44 12.75
C GLU A 73 -7.49 -14.42 12.28
N LEU A 74 -6.60 -13.97 13.17
CA LEU A 74 -5.51 -13.05 12.83
C LEU A 74 -4.53 -13.65 11.83
N LEU A 75 -4.21 -14.94 11.96
CA LEU A 75 -3.37 -15.66 10.99
C LEU A 75 -4.06 -15.75 9.62
N GLY A 76 -5.37 -15.96 9.58
CA GLY A 76 -6.16 -15.92 8.35
C GLY A 76 -6.12 -14.54 7.69
N GLN A 77 -6.34 -13.48 8.46
CA GLN A 77 -6.27 -12.10 7.98
C GLN A 77 -4.87 -11.74 7.46
N PHE A 78 -3.82 -12.14 8.17
CA PHE A 78 -2.44 -11.90 7.75
C PHE A 78 -2.12 -12.63 6.43
N ARG A 79 -2.53 -13.89 6.29
CA ARG A 79 -2.34 -14.65 5.03
C ARG A 79 -3.04 -13.97 3.87
N ALA A 80 -4.29 -13.55 4.05
CA ALA A 80 -5.05 -12.83 3.02
C ALA A 80 -4.36 -11.51 2.63
N LEU A 81 -3.88 -10.73 3.61
CA LEU A 81 -3.14 -9.49 3.35
C LEU A 81 -1.81 -9.75 2.63
N ALA A 82 -1.10 -10.82 3.01
CA ALA A 82 0.15 -11.20 2.37
C ALA A 82 -0.06 -11.62 0.91
N GLU A 83 -1.12 -12.40 0.62
CA GLU A 83 -1.52 -12.75 -0.75
C GLU A 83 -1.90 -11.51 -1.56
N GLN A 84 -2.69 -10.61 -0.98
CA GLN A 84 -3.11 -9.39 -1.65
C GLN A 84 -1.94 -8.45 -1.95
N LEU A 85 -0.99 -8.32 -1.01
CA LEU A 85 0.26 -7.59 -1.23
C LEU A 85 1.10 -8.25 -2.33
N GLY A 86 1.23 -9.59 -2.29
CA GLY A 86 1.95 -10.35 -3.31
C GLY A 86 1.37 -10.13 -4.71
N ALA A 87 0.05 -10.19 -4.85
CA ALA A 87 -0.64 -9.93 -6.11
C ALA A 87 -0.43 -8.48 -6.59
N THR A 88 -0.49 -7.52 -5.66
CA THR A 88 -0.26 -6.09 -5.97
C THR A 88 1.17 -5.85 -6.46
N LEU A 89 2.17 -6.43 -5.77
CA LEU A 89 3.57 -6.31 -6.16
C LEU A 89 3.85 -7.02 -7.49
N ALA A 90 3.27 -8.20 -7.72
CA ALA A 90 3.41 -8.91 -8.99
C ALA A 90 2.82 -8.10 -10.16
N GLY A 91 1.66 -7.47 -9.95
CA GLY A 91 1.07 -6.54 -10.91
C GLY A 91 1.98 -5.34 -11.20
N ALA A 92 2.48 -4.69 -10.15
CA ALA A 92 3.39 -3.54 -10.29
C ALA A 92 4.70 -3.91 -11.01
N VAL A 93 5.28 -5.07 -10.74
CA VAL A 93 6.45 -5.57 -11.47
C VAL A 93 6.11 -5.80 -12.93
N GLY A 94 4.96 -6.40 -13.24
CA GLY A 94 4.49 -6.58 -14.62
C GLY A 94 4.36 -5.26 -15.38
N GLU A 95 3.76 -4.25 -14.77
CA GLU A 95 3.65 -2.90 -15.36
C GLU A 95 5.01 -2.24 -15.57
N LEU A 96 5.90 -2.30 -14.58
CA LEU A 96 7.25 -1.75 -14.68
C LEU A 96 8.09 -2.47 -15.75
N SER A 97 7.95 -3.80 -15.87
CA SER A 97 8.59 -4.58 -16.95
C SER A 97 8.05 -4.19 -18.33
N ALA A 98 6.74 -3.96 -18.46
CA ALA A 98 6.14 -3.50 -19.72
C ALA A 98 6.58 -2.07 -20.09
N LEU A 99 6.65 -1.16 -19.12
CA LEU A 99 7.17 0.20 -19.33
C LEU A 99 8.67 0.21 -19.65
N GLY A 100 9.41 -0.73 -19.09
CA GLY A 100 10.85 -0.90 -19.30
C GLY A 100 11.21 -1.77 -20.51
N ASP A 101 10.23 -2.30 -21.25
CA ASP A 101 10.48 -3.18 -22.40
C ASP A 101 11.11 -2.36 -23.56
N PRO A 102 12.41 -2.55 -23.86
CA PRO A 102 13.08 -1.78 -24.89
C PRO A 102 12.68 -2.21 -26.30
N SER A 103 12.01 -3.35 -26.48
CA SER A 103 11.76 -3.94 -27.80
C SER A 103 10.95 -3.03 -28.73
N VAL A 104 9.98 -2.28 -28.20
CA VAL A 104 9.17 -1.33 -28.99
C VAL A 104 10.03 -0.15 -29.45
N ALA A 105 10.89 0.37 -28.59
CA ALA A 105 11.80 1.46 -28.93
C ALA A 105 12.86 0.99 -29.94
N GLU A 106 13.39 -0.22 -29.79
CA GLU A 106 14.35 -0.81 -30.72
C GLU A 106 13.75 -1.03 -32.12
N GLU A 107 12.51 -1.53 -32.20
CA GLU A 107 11.82 -1.70 -33.48
C GLU A 107 11.57 -0.36 -34.17
N GLN A 108 11.15 0.67 -33.42
CA GLN A 108 10.96 2.02 -33.94
C GLN A 108 12.28 2.62 -34.44
N VAL A 109 13.37 2.49 -33.67
CA VAL A 109 14.70 2.94 -34.08
C VAL A 109 15.15 2.22 -35.34
N ARG A 110 14.93 0.91 -35.44
CA ARG A 110 15.28 0.12 -36.63
C ARG A 110 14.49 0.58 -37.85
N ALA A 111 13.21 0.87 -37.70
CA ALA A 111 12.38 1.42 -38.78
C ALA A 111 12.87 2.80 -39.24
N VAL A 112 13.20 3.70 -38.31
CA VAL A 112 13.75 5.03 -38.62
C VAL A 112 15.12 4.91 -39.30
N GLN A 113 15.98 3.99 -38.85
CA GLN A 113 17.27 3.73 -39.49
C GLN A 113 17.12 3.19 -40.91
N ALA A 114 16.14 2.32 -41.16
CA ALA A 114 15.84 1.81 -42.49
C ALA A 114 15.33 2.92 -43.43
N ASP A 115 14.42 3.79 -42.97
CA ASP A 115 13.97 4.96 -43.74
C ASP A 115 15.12 5.91 -44.05
N ALA A 116 15.96 6.21 -43.05
CA ALA A 116 17.13 7.07 -43.24
C ALA A 116 18.10 6.49 -44.27
N ALA A 117 18.40 5.18 -44.19
CA ALA A 117 19.25 4.49 -45.15
C ALA A 117 18.68 4.57 -46.57
N TRP A 118 17.37 4.39 -46.73
CA TRP A 118 16.70 4.53 -48.02
C TRP A 118 16.80 5.96 -48.57
N ARG A 119 16.58 6.98 -47.73
CA ARG A 119 16.69 8.39 -48.14
C ARG A 119 18.11 8.77 -48.55
N ILE A 120 19.13 8.24 -47.87
CA ILE A 120 20.53 8.43 -48.23
C ILE A 120 20.80 7.78 -49.60
N ALA A 121 20.37 6.53 -49.79
CA ALA A 121 20.56 5.84 -51.06
C ALA A 121 19.87 6.55 -52.24
N ASP A 122 18.64 7.04 -52.06
CA ASP A 122 17.93 7.83 -53.07
C ASP A 122 18.67 9.15 -53.38
N ALA A 123 19.18 9.84 -52.35
CA ALA A 123 19.98 11.04 -52.54
C ALA A 123 21.28 10.76 -53.32
N ASP A 124 21.98 9.67 -53.00
CA ASP A 124 23.21 9.26 -53.69
C ASP A 124 22.94 8.95 -55.17
N VAL A 125 21.84 8.26 -55.49
CA VAL A 125 21.43 7.99 -56.87
C VAL A 125 21.15 9.30 -57.63
N ARG A 126 20.46 10.27 -57.01
CA ARG A 126 20.20 11.57 -57.64
C ARG A 126 21.48 12.35 -57.87
N ALA A 127 22.41 12.35 -56.91
CA ALA A 127 23.71 12.99 -57.04
C ALA A 127 24.53 12.37 -58.18
N ALA A 128 24.61 11.04 -58.25
CA ALA A 128 25.32 10.33 -59.32
C ALA A 128 24.71 10.60 -60.71
N THR A 129 23.39 10.70 -60.78
CA THR A 129 22.67 11.04 -62.03
C THR A 129 23.00 12.47 -62.47
N ALA A 130 22.98 13.42 -61.53
CA ALA A 130 23.33 14.82 -61.82
C ALA A 130 24.79 14.98 -62.27
N ASP A 131 25.72 14.27 -61.64
CA ASP A 131 27.13 14.29 -62.02
C ASP A 131 27.37 13.72 -63.42
N THR A 132 26.69 12.62 -63.77
CA THR A 132 26.75 12.06 -65.13
C THR A 132 26.20 13.05 -66.14
N ALA A 133 25.03 13.64 -65.89
CA ALA A 133 24.44 14.64 -66.78
C ALA A 133 25.34 15.88 -66.98
N ARG A 134 26.05 16.32 -65.92
CA ARG A 134 27.03 17.41 -66.02
C ARG A 134 28.18 17.03 -66.96
N ARG A 135 28.77 15.85 -66.78
CA ARG A 135 29.87 15.37 -67.63
C ARG A 135 29.45 15.24 -69.09
N ASP A 136 28.28 14.65 -69.35
CA ASP A 136 27.75 14.52 -70.71
C ASP A 136 27.53 15.90 -71.37
N ALA A 137 27.06 16.88 -70.61
CA ALA A 137 26.89 18.25 -71.09
C ALA A 137 28.23 18.94 -71.39
N GLU A 138 29.24 18.74 -70.54
CA GLU A 138 30.61 19.25 -70.76
C GLU A 138 31.22 18.63 -72.02
N GLU A 139 31.11 17.31 -72.21
CA GLU A 139 31.58 16.62 -73.41
C GLU A 139 30.84 17.06 -74.67
N ALA A 140 29.53 17.25 -74.59
CA ALA A 140 28.74 17.78 -75.70
C ALA A 140 29.17 19.20 -76.08
N LYS A 141 29.45 20.06 -75.08
CA LYS A 141 29.97 21.41 -75.28
C LYS A 141 31.33 21.37 -75.98
N THR A 142 32.29 20.58 -75.49
CA THR A 142 33.62 20.47 -76.11
C THR A 142 33.53 19.98 -77.56
N ARG A 143 32.67 19.00 -77.85
CA ARG A 143 32.45 18.54 -79.24
C ARG A 143 31.82 19.63 -80.13
N ALA A 144 30.87 20.40 -79.61
CA ALA A 144 30.25 21.48 -80.34
C ALA A 144 31.25 22.62 -80.63
N GLU A 145 32.10 22.97 -79.65
CA GLU A 145 33.17 23.96 -79.82
C GLU A 145 34.19 23.52 -80.87
N ALA A 146 34.66 22.27 -80.82
CA ALA A 146 35.58 21.72 -81.83
C ALA A 146 34.96 21.73 -83.24
N ALA A 147 33.70 21.32 -83.38
CA ALA A 147 33.00 21.34 -84.66
C ALA A 147 32.80 22.77 -85.19
N ALA A 148 32.55 23.74 -84.31
CA ALA A 148 32.45 25.15 -84.69
C ALA A 148 33.80 25.69 -85.19
N GLU A 149 34.91 25.38 -84.52
CA GLU A 149 36.25 25.75 -84.97
C GLU A 149 36.61 25.13 -86.32
N ASP A 150 36.29 23.85 -86.54
CA ASP A 150 36.48 23.17 -87.82
C ASP A 150 35.70 23.85 -88.94
N ALA A 151 34.44 24.23 -88.67
CA ALA A 151 33.60 24.94 -89.64
C ALA A 151 34.16 26.33 -89.99
N VAL A 152 34.67 27.08 -88.99
CA VAL A 152 35.34 28.37 -89.21
C VAL A 152 36.58 28.19 -90.09
N ARG A 153 37.47 27.23 -89.77
CA ARG A 153 38.65 26.92 -90.58
C ARG A 153 38.27 26.58 -92.02
N ALA A 154 37.27 25.73 -92.22
CA ALA A 154 36.81 25.35 -93.56
C ALA A 154 36.27 26.56 -94.35
N ALA A 155 35.53 27.46 -93.70
CA ALA A 155 35.04 28.69 -94.32
C ALA A 155 36.18 29.64 -94.71
N GLU A 156 37.17 29.83 -93.85
CA GLU A 156 38.37 30.63 -94.15
C GLU A 156 39.14 30.05 -95.34
N HIS A 157 39.35 28.74 -95.38
CA HIS A 157 40.00 28.08 -96.52
C HIS A 157 39.22 28.26 -97.83
N ALA A 158 37.90 28.17 -97.79
CA ALA A 158 37.06 28.38 -98.97
C ALA A 158 37.12 29.83 -99.48
N GLN A 159 37.24 30.82 -98.58
CA GLN A 159 37.39 32.23 -98.96
C GLN A 159 38.75 32.54 -99.60
N VAL A 160 39.83 31.89 -99.15
CA VAL A 160 41.17 32.07 -99.73
C VAL A 160 41.31 31.38 -101.10
N ALA A 161 40.53 30.33 -101.35
CA ALA A 161 40.56 29.57 -102.60
C ALA A 161 39.66 30.15 -103.72
N ALA A 162 38.85 31.18 -103.41
CA ALA A 162 37.94 31.87 -104.33
C ALA A 162 38.58 33.13 -104.93
#